data_AF-A0AAP3YD52-F1
#
_entry.id   AF-A0AAP3YD52-F1
#
_cell.length_a   1.000
_cell.length_b   1.000
_cell.length_c   1.000
_cell.angle_alpha   90.00
_cell.angle_beta   90.00
_cell.angle_gamma   90.00
#
_symmetry.space_group_name_H-M   'P 1'
#
loop_
_entity.id
_entity.type
_entity.pdbx_description
1 polymer ?
#
loop_
_entity_poly.entity_id
_entity_poly.type
_entity_poly.pdbx_seq_one_letter_code
_entity_poly.pdbx_strand_id
1 'polypeptide(L)'
;MNEFLKDCYQTIGWEKDSLDFSNLPEFLKALAYRFPFENRAVLSKKEYDVTKEGLWRHMVKEPHGGLCYDLNGLLYFILKDAGFDVKLIRGTVWKNGWALPGTHAAVLLSAGGNEYIADAGFGLNLAMQPVPMSGDETVSAAGAFRVRIEETEFGTYLLEMNKGDGWQTGYAFSLEEIDEKDLKSMKQTIFEHERSPFNKRLLASKRTPEGHMVLSERNITIKKHDGTAENSRIDRSEFEEKFTAHFI
;
A
#
# COMPACT_ATOMS: atom_id res chain seq x y z
N MET A 1 -11.41 12.57 -19.06
CA MET A 1 -11.23 11.74 -17.85
C MET A 1 -12.49 10.90 -17.65
N ASN A 2 -12.35 9.59 -17.42
CA ASN A 2 -13.51 8.73 -17.14
C ASN A 2 -14.03 8.91 -15.69
N GLU A 3 -15.21 8.39 -15.39
CA GLU A 3 -15.86 8.55 -14.08
C GLU A 3 -15.03 7.94 -12.92
N PHE A 4 -14.39 6.79 -13.15
CA PHE A 4 -13.56 6.14 -12.16
C PHE A 4 -12.41 7.04 -11.68
N LEU A 5 -11.65 7.63 -12.62
CA LEU A 5 -10.57 8.57 -12.29
C LEU A 5 -11.09 9.82 -11.60
N LYS A 6 -12.23 10.36 -12.07
CA LYS A 6 -12.85 11.54 -11.46
C LYS A 6 -13.18 11.30 -9.99
N ASP A 7 -13.81 10.17 -9.67
CA ASP A 7 -14.15 9.81 -8.29
C ASP A 7 -12.89 9.56 -7.45
N CYS A 8 -11.87 8.90 -8.00
CA CYS A 8 -10.60 8.68 -7.31
C CYS A 8 -9.91 10.02 -6.96
N TYR A 9 -9.85 10.95 -7.92
CA TYR A 9 -9.24 12.26 -7.74
C TYR A 9 -10.00 13.06 -6.68
N GLN A 10 -11.33 13.11 -6.77
CA GLN A 10 -12.16 13.76 -5.78
C GLN A 10 -11.96 13.16 -4.38
N THR A 11 -11.88 11.82 -4.28
CA THR A 11 -11.74 11.11 -3.01
C THR A 11 -10.45 11.43 -2.27
N ILE A 12 -9.37 11.71 -2.99
CA ILE A 12 -8.07 12.07 -2.40
C ILE A 12 -7.82 13.59 -2.37
N GLY A 13 -8.77 14.40 -2.83
CA GLY A 13 -8.60 15.86 -2.92
C GLY A 13 -7.61 16.29 -4.01
N TRP A 14 -7.48 15.52 -5.09
CA TRP A 14 -6.61 15.86 -6.22
C TRP A 14 -7.25 16.93 -7.10
N GLU A 15 -6.64 18.11 -7.16
CA GLU A 15 -7.20 19.28 -7.86
C GLU A 15 -6.64 19.48 -9.27
N LYS A 16 -5.61 18.73 -9.68
CA LYS A 16 -4.97 18.91 -10.99
C LYS A 16 -5.75 18.21 -12.10
N ASP A 17 -5.78 18.84 -13.28
CA ASP A 17 -6.50 18.33 -14.46
C ASP A 17 -5.90 17.05 -15.05
N SER A 18 -4.62 16.78 -14.80
CA SER A 18 -3.90 15.60 -15.30
C SER A 18 -2.97 14.99 -14.24
N LEU A 19 -2.79 13.67 -14.33
CA LEU A 19 -1.77 12.93 -13.60
C LEU A 19 -0.68 12.53 -14.61
N ASP A 20 0.54 12.96 -14.35
CA ASP A 20 1.72 12.66 -15.15
C ASP A 20 2.91 12.35 -14.23
N PHE A 21 4.03 11.89 -14.79
CA PHE A 21 5.17 11.45 -13.99
C PHE A 21 5.71 12.55 -13.07
N SER A 22 5.64 13.82 -13.47
CA SER A 22 6.17 14.95 -12.68
C SER A 22 5.37 15.21 -11.39
N ASN A 23 4.08 14.88 -11.40
CA ASN A 23 3.18 15.10 -10.27
C ASN A 23 2.78 13.81 -9.54
N LEU A 24 3.23 12.64 -10.03
CA LEU A 24 3.03 11.33 -9.39
C LEU A 24 3.50 11.26 -7.92
N PRO A 25 4.63 11.88 -7.50
CA PRO A 25 5.00 11.96 -6.09
C PRO A 25 3.93 12.60 -5.18
N GLU A 26 3.24 13.64 -5.67
CA GLU A 26 2.18 14.30 -4.91
C GLU A 26 0.93 13.42 -4.86
N PHE A 27 0.61 12.75 -5.97
CA PHE A 27 -0.50 11.82 -6.05
C PHE A 27 -0.35 10.62 -5.10
N LEU A 28 0.84 10.00 -5.07
CA LEU A 28 1.15 8.88 -4.17
C LEU A 28 1.07 9.29 -2.69
N LYS A 29 1.46 10.53 -2.34
CA LYS A 29 1.24 11.08 -0.99
C LYS A 29 -0.24 11.23 -0.66
N ALA A 30 -1.02 11.79 -1.58
CA ALA A 30 -2.47 11.95 -1.40
C ALA A 30 -3.17 10.60 -1.17
N LEU A 31 -2.80 9.56 -1.95
CA LEU A 31 -3.26 8.19 -1.70
C LEU A 31 -2.88 7.69 -0.30
N ALA A 32 -1.62 7.85 0.11
CA ALA A 32 -1.13 7.40 1.41
C ALA A 32 -1.81 8.09 2.60
N TYR A 33 -2.26 9.34 2.42
CA TYR A 33 -2.98 10.10 3.43
C TYR A 33 -4.48 9.80 3.44
N ARG A 34 -5.05 9.41 2.30
CA ARG A 34 -6.47 9.10 2.16
C ARG A 34 -6.79 7.66 2.57
N PHE A 35 -6.07 6.69 2.01
CA PHE A 35 -6.44 5.27 2.12
C PHE A 35 -5.66 4.58 3.24
N PRO A 36 -6.34 4.03 4.25
CA PRO A 36 -5.68 3.27 5.29
C PRO A 36 -5.30 1.86 4.82
N PHE A 37 -4.16 1.36 5.30
CA PHE A 37 -3.84 -0.05 5.26
C PHE A 37 -4.55 -0.76 6.42
N GLU A 38 -5.49 -1.65 6.14
CA GLU A 38 -6.39 -2.24 7.15
C GLU A 38 -6.88 -3.65 6.79
N ASN A 39 -7.27 -4.44 7.79
CA ASN A 39 -7.68 -5.83 7.62
C ASN A 39 -9.09 -6.18 8.15
N ARG A 40 -9.97 -5.19 8.32
CA ARG A 40 -11.34 -5.42 8.84
C ARG A 40 -12.11 -6.40 7.98
N ALA A 41 -12.04 -6.24 6.65
CA ALA A 41 -12.71 -7.13 5.69
C ALA A 41 -12.28 -8.60 5.85
N VAL A 42 -10.99 -8.83 6.09
CA VAL A 42 -10.41 -10.16 6.33
C VAL A 42 -11.03 -10.83 7.57
N LEU A 43 -11.15 -10.07 8.67
CA LEU A 43 -11.65 -10.58 9.94
C LEU A 43 -13.17 -10.72 9.98
N SER A 44 -13.89 -9.84 9.30
CA SER A 44 -15.33 -9.96 9.12
C SER A 44 -15.73 -10.95 8.02
N LYS A 45 -14.75 -11.60 7.37
CA LYS A 45 -14.97 -12.50 6.23
C LYS A 45 -15.82 -11.87 5.13
N LYS A 46 -15.64 -10.56 4.91
CA LYS A 46 -16.27 -9.82 3.83
C LYS A 46 -15.36 -9.87 2.61
N GLU A 47 -15.85 -10.50 1.56
CA GLU A 47 -15.13 -10.59 0.29
C GLU A 47 -15.55 -9.44 -0.62
N TYR A 48 -14.62 -8.52 -0.84
CA TYR A 48 -14.74 -7.50 -1.88
C TYR A 48 -13.95 -7.94 -3.11
N ASP A 49 -14.52 -7.75 -4.29
CA ASP A 49 -13.80 -8.02 -5.54
C ASP A 49 -12.61 -7.08 -5.70
N VAL A 50 -11.49 -7.61 -6.15
CA VAL A 50 -10.25 -6.87 -6.47
C VAL A 50 -10.20 -6.45 -7.95
N THR A 51 -11.36 -6.46 -8.62
CA THR A 51 -11.52 -5.90 -9.96
C THR A 51 -11.60 -4.37 -9.88
N LYS A 52 -11.46 -3.70 -11.02
CA LYS A 52 -11.60 -2.23 -11.09
C LYS A 52 -12.93 -1.75 -10.49
N GLU A 53 -14.04 -2.34 -10.90
CA GLU A 53 -15.38 -1.97 -10.42
C GLU A 53 -15.56 -2.31 -8.94
N GLY A 54 -14.98 -3.44 -8.49
CA GLY A 54 -14.98 -3.87 -7.11
C GLY A 54 -14.30 -2.83 -6.22
N LEU A 55 -13.03 -2.52 -6.52
CA LEU A 55 -12.20 -1.54 -5.81
C LEU A 55 -12.80 -0.13 -5.86
N TRP A 56 -13.32 0.29 -7.00
CA TRP A 56 -14.03 1.56 -7.12
C TRP A 56 -15.22 1.64 -6.17
N ARG A 57 -16.03 0.59 -6.08
CA ARG A 57 -17.17 0.56 -5.15
C ARG A 57 -16.72 0.64 -3.70
N HIS A 58 -15.88 -0.28 -3.22
CA HIS A 58 -15.66 -0.41 -1.79
C HIS A 58 -14.60 0.54 -1.22
N MET A 59 -13.61 0.97 -2.01
CA MET A 59 -12.58 1.88 -1.50
C MET A 59 -12.91 3.35 -1.75
N VAL A 60 -13.52 3.67 -2.89
CA VAL A 60 -13.73 5.07 -3.31
C VAL A 60 -15.13 5.56 -2.91
N LYS A 61 -16.16 4.71 -3.09
CA LYS A 61 -17.55 5.08 -2.77
C LYS A 61 -17.98 4.71 -1.34
N GLU A 62 -17.19 3.90 -0.65
CA GLU A 62 -17.47 3.42 0.71
C GLU A 62 -16.27 3.71 1.65
N PRO A 63 -16.47 3.76 2.99
CA PRO A 63 -15.42 4.13 3.95
C PRO A 63 -14.48 2.95 4.28
N HIS A 64 -13.75 2.46 3.28
CA HIS A 64 -12.79 1.36 3.44
C HIS A 64 -11.37 1.70 2.96
N GLY A 65 -10.42 1.03 3.60
CA GLY A 65 -9.08 0.87 3.04
C GLY A 65 -8.92 -0.52 2.45
N GLY A 66 -7.74 -1.10 2.62
CA GLY A 66 -7.50 -2.50 2.30
C GLY A 66 -6.07 -2.93 2.59
N LEU A 67 -5.69 -4.09 2.07
CA LEU A 67 -4.30 -4.59 2.13
C LEU A 67 -3.59 -4.31 0.80
N CYS A 68 -2.36 -4.85 0.64
CA CYS A 68 -1.53 -4.59 -0.54
C CYS A 68 -2.23 -4.93 -1.86
N TYR A 69 -3.01 -6.02 -1.92
CA TYR A 69 -3.74 -6.41 -3.13
C TYR A 69 -4.90 -5.46 -3.47
N ASP A 70 -5.51 -4.80 -2.48
CA ASP A 70 -6.57 -3.82 -2.74
C ASP A 70 -5.93 -2.47 -3.11
N LEU A 71 -4.97 -1.98 -2.30
CA LEU A 71 -4.35 -0.66 -2.46
C LEU A 71 -3.52 -0.56 -3.75
N ASN A 72 -2.70 -1.58 -4.04
CA ASN A 72 -1.90 -1.58 -5.27
C ASN A 72 -2.73 -1.99 -6.50
N GLY A 73 -3.82 -2.75 -6.32
CA GLY A 73 -4.83 -2.95 -7.36
C GLY A 73 -5.50 -1.63 -7.76
N LEU A 74 -5.94 -0.83 -6.79
CA LEU A 74 -6.54 0.48 -7.03
C LEU A 74 -5.54 1.42 -7.71
N LEU A 75 -4.30 1.49 -7.19
CA LEU A 75 -3.23 2.27 -7.80
C LEU A 75 -2.97 1.85 -9.26
N TYR A 76 -2.90 0.55 -9.53
CA TYR A 76 -2.72 0.03 -10.89
C TYR A 76 -3.80 0.53 -11.85
N PHE A 77 -5.08 0.39 -11.47
CA PHE A 77 -6.19 0.84 -12.33
C PHE A 77 -6.19 2.35 -12.53
N ILE A 78 -5.86 3.13 -11.50
CA ILE A 78 -5.74 4.59 -11.61
C ILE A 78 -4.63 4.95 -12.60
N LEU A 79 -3.43 4.41 -12.43
CA LEU A 79 -2.29 4.73 -13.29
C LEU A 79 -2.53 4.28 -14.73
N LYS A 80 -3.09 3.09 -14.93
CA LYS A 80 -3.44 2.57 -16.25
C LYS A 80 -4.44 3.46 -16.97
N ASP A 81 -5.52 3.88 -16.29
CA ASP A 81 -6.52 4.77 -16.86
C ASP A 81 -6.00 6.21 -17.09
N ALA A 82 -5.03 6.65 -16.28
CA ALA A 82 -4.34 7.92 -16.46
C ALA A 82 -3.35 7.90 -17.64
N GLY A 83 -3.13 6.74 -18.27
CA GLY A 83 -2.33 6.58 -19.48
C GLY A 83 -0.87 6.18 -19.22
N PHE A 84 -0.52 5.76 -18.00
CA PHE A 84 0.80 5.20 -17.72
C PHE A 84 0.91 3.77 -18.25
N ASP A 85 2.12 3.41 -18.66
CA ASP A 85 2.49 2.02 -18.88
C ASP A 85 2.83 1.38 -17.52
N VAL A 86 1.94 0.51 -17.05
CA VAL A 86 2.02 -0.13 -15.74
C VAL A 86 1.62 -1.59 -15.80
N LYS A 87 2.25 -2.39 -14.94
CA LYS A 87 1.82 -3.76 -14.64
C LYS A 87 1.85 -4.02 -13.14
N LEU A 88 1.02 -4.96 -12.69
CA LEU A 88 1.10 -5.50 -11.35
C LEU A 88 2.23 -6.53 -11.29
N ILE A 89 2.92 -6.57 -10.16
CA ILE A 89 3.96 -7.55 -9.87
C ILE A 89 3.75 -8.19 -8.49
N ARG A 90 4.30 -9.39 -8.32
CA ARG A 90 4.22 -10.18 -7.09
C ARG A 90 5.53 -10.10 -6.30
N GLY A 91 5.40 -10.08 -4.98
CA GLY A 91 6.53 -10.15 -4.05
C GLY A 91 6.23 -10.89 -2.76
N THR A 92 7.27 -11.05 -1.95
CA THR A 92 7.24 -11.68 -0.64
C THR A 92 7.90 -10.76 0.38
N VAL A 93 7.15 -10.37 1.42
CA VAL A 93 7.64 -9.46 2.47
C VAL A 93 8.68 -10.15 3.36
N TRP A 94 9.74 -9.41 3.70
CA TRP A 94 10.67 -9.76 4.77
C TRP A 94 10.25 -9.09 6.07
N LYS A 95 9.99 -9.88 7.11
CA LYS A 95 9.70 -9.40 8.46
C LYS A 95 10.17 -10.44 9.48
N ASN A 96 11.41 -10.27 9.97
CA ASN A 96 12.10 -11.25 10.82
C ASN A 96 12.19 -12.63 10.15
N GLY A 97 12.48 -12.63 8.84
CA GLY A 97 12.36 -13.79 7.94
C GLY A 97 11.26 -13.60 6.90
N TRP A 98 11.20 -14.49 5.92
CA TRP A 98 10.19 -14.41 4.85
C TRP A 98 8.77 -14.66 5.38
N ALA A 99 7.86 -13.78 5.01
CA ALA A 99 6.43 -13.92 5.24
C ALA A 99 5.82 -14.99 4.30
N LEU A 100 4.48 -15.03 4.22
CA LEU A 100 3.82 -15.92 3.27
C LEU A 100 4.27 -15.62 1.83
N PRO A 101 4.79 -16.62 1.09
CA PRO A 101 5.29 -16.42 -0.26
C PRO A 101 4.25 -15.83 -1.20
N GLY A 102 4.66 -14.86 -2.02
CA GLY A 102 3.86 -14.33 -3.12
C GLY A 102 2.60 -13.58 -2.69
N THR A 103 2.53 -13.10 -1.45
CA THR A 103 1.36 -12.40 -0.89
C THR A 103 1.47 -10.88 -0.87
N HIS A 104 2.52 -10.31 -1.46
CA HIS A 104 2.63 -8.87 -1.70
C HIS A 104 2.37 -8.55 -3.17
N ALA A 105 1.59 -7.50 -3.43
CA ALA A 105 1.42 -6.91 -4.75
C ALA A 105 2.11 -5.54 -4.75
N ALA A 106 2.69 -5.13 -5.88
CA ALA A 106 3.17 -3.78 -6.13
C ALA A 106 2.93 -3.42 -7.61
N VAL A 107 3.15 -2.15 -7.98
CA VAL A 107 3.02 -1.70 -9.38
C VAL A 107 4.41 -1.40 -9.94
N LEU A 108 4.74 -1.98 -11.09
CA LEU A 108 5.87 -1.55 -11.91
C LEU A 108 5.37 -0.55 -12.95
N LEU A 109 6.03 0.60 -13.02
CA LEU A 109 5.68 1.73 -13.88
C LEU A 109 6.84 2.06 -14.81
N SER A 110 6.55 2.16 -16.11
CA SER A 110 7.52 2.58 -17.14
C SER A 110 7.31 4.06 -17.49
N ALA A 111 8.37 4.86 -17.41
CA ALA A 111 8.33 6.27 -17.79
C ALA A 111 9.69 6.74 -18.32
N GLY A 112 9.69 7.38 -19.50
CA GLY A 112 10.89 7.95 -20.11
C GLY A 112 12.01 6.93 -20.34
N GLY A 113 11.66 5.69 -20.68
CA GLY A 113 12.63 4.59 -20.91
C GLY A 113 13.20 3.96 -19.64
N ASN A 114 12.69 4.32 -18.46
CA ASN A 114 13.09 3.76 -17.17
C ASN A 114 11.90 3.08 -16.48
N GLU A 115 12.19 2.17 -15.54
CA GLU A 115 11.19 1.49 -14.72
C GLU A 115 11.28 1.92 -13.26
N TYR A 116 10.12 1.95 -12.60
CA TYR A 116 9.96 2.39 -11.21
C TYR A 116 8.98 1.50 -10.47
N ILE A 117 9.23 1.27 -9.18
CA ILE A 117 8.26 0.71 -8.26
C ILE A 117 7.38 1.81 -7.72
N ALA A 118 6.06 1.67 -7.90
CA ALA A 118 5.05 2.46 -7.21
C ALA A 118 4.28 1.54 -6.26
N ASP A 119 4.31 1.85 -4.96
CA ASP A 119 3.69 1.03 -3.92
C ASP A 119 2.91 1.93 -2.93
N ALA A 120 1.60 1.72 -2.87
CA ALA A 120 0.66 2.33 -1.93
C ALA A 120 0.18 1.34 -0.85
N GLY A 121 0.61 0.08 -0.92
CA GLY A 121 0.11 -1.05 -0.16
C GLY A 121 1.06 -1.66 0.87
N PHE A 122 2.28 -1.15 1.02
CA PHE A 122 3.28 -1.71 1.96
C PHE A 122 3.13 -1.21 3.41
N GLY A 123 1.90 -1.13 3.90
CA GLY A 123 1.58 -0.62 5.24
C GLY A 123 2.03 0.83 5.44
N LEU A 124 2.80 1.12 6.48
CA LEU A 124 3.41 2.45 6.68
C LEU A 124 4.73 2.64 5.91
N ASN A 125 5.27 1.61 5.25
CA ASN A 125 6.56 1.63 4.56
C ASN A 125 6.40 2.14 3.12
N LEU A 126 5.84 3.34 2.97
CA LEU A 126 5.52 3.91 1.67
C LEU A 126 6.58 4.93 1.27
N ALA A 127 7.24 4.71 0.14
CA ALA A 127 8.14 5.71 -0.45
C ALA A 127 7.38 7.00 -0.80
N MET A 128 6.07 6.89 -1.09
CA MET A 128 5.20 7.99 -1.54
C MET A 128 5.74 8.72 -2.78
N GLN A 129 6.63 8.05 -3.52
CA GLN A 129 7.30 8.49 -4.73
C GLN A 129 7.69 7.22 -5.53
N PRO A 130 7.80 7.29 -6.86
CA PRO A 130 8.32 6.17 -7.65
C PRO A 130 9.75 5.85 -7.25
N VAL A 131 10.04 4.60 -6.88
CA VAL A 131 11.39 4.14 -6.54
C VAL A 131 12.04 3.57 -7.81
N PRO A 132 13.15 4.15 -8.31
CA PRO A 132 13.72 3.75 -9.59
C PRO A 132 14.37 2.35 -9.50
N MET A 133 14.21 1.56 -10.57
CA MET A 133 14.85 0.25 -10.70
C MET A 133 16.37 0.35 -10.87
N SER A 134 16.92 1.54 -11.13
CA SER A 134 18.37 1.81 -11.21
C SER A 134 19.10 1.57 -9.88
N GLY A 135 18.38 1.56 -8.77
CA GLY A 135 18.92 1.47 -7.42
C GLY A 135 19.25 2.82 -6.78
N ASP A 136 18.94 3.93 -7.46
CA ASP A 136 19.04 5.26 -6.86
C ASP A 136 18.10 5.40 -5.66
N GLU A 137 18.55 6.11 -4.64
CA GLU A 137 17.81 6.27 -3.39
C GLU A 137 16.62 7.21 -3.57
N THR A 138 15.47 6.79 -3.04
CA THR A 138 14.25 7.60 -2.93
C THR A 138 13.98 7.88 -1.47
N VAL A 139 14.02 9.15 -1.07
CA VAL A 139 13.85 9.57 0.33
C VAL A 139 12.47 10.18 0.56
N SER A 140 11.80 9.77 1.63
CA SER A 140 10.54 10.33 2.08
C SER A 140 10.47 10.40 3.60
N ALA A 141 9.35 10.91 4.14
CA ALA A 141 9.09 10.89 5.57
C ALA A 141 8.90 9.46 6.15
N ALA A 142 8.94 8.42 5.31
CA ALA A 142 8.93 7.02 5.71
C ALA A 142 10.33 6.40 5.83
N GLY A 143 11.38 7.11 5.41
CA GLY A 143 12.74 6.61 5.30
C GLY A 143 13.27 6.73 3.87
N ALA A 144 14.45 6.17 3.64
CA ALA A 144 15.02 5.98 2.30
C ALA A 144 14.63 4.61 1.76
N PHE A 145 14.42 4.51 0.46
CA PHE A 145 14.05 3.31 -0.27
C PHE A 145 14.94 3.15 -1.49
N ARG A 146 15.25 1.92 -1.88
CA ARG A 146 15.94 1.63 -3.14
C ARG A 146 15.60 0.23 -3.63
N VAL A 147 15.85 -0.01 -4.92
CA VAL A 147 15.85 -1.35 -5.49
C VAL A 147 17.28 -1.89 -5.49
N ARG A 148 17.45 -3.15 -5.09
CA ARG A 148 18.71 -3.87 -5.21
C ARG A 148 18.50 -5.13 -6.04
N ILE A 149 19.40 -5.40 -6.98
CA ILE A 149 19.40 -6.64 -7.75
C ILE A 149 20.09 -7.71 -6.91
N GLU A 150 19.32 -8.70 -6.46
CA GLU A 150 19.81 -9.86 -5.72
C GLU A 150 18.87 -11.03 -5.93
N GLU A 151 19.42 -12.18 -6.32
CA GLU A 151 18.66 -13.41 -6.46
C GLU A 151 18.33 -14.01 -5.09
N THR A 152 17.05 -14.35 -4.90
CA THR A 152 16.51 -15.00 -3.71
C THR A 152 15.55 -16.10 -4.13
N GLU A 153 15.10 -16.91 -3.17
CA GLU A 153 14.06 -17.93 -3.40
C GLU A 153 12.69 -17.33 -3.80
N PHE A 154 12.49 -16.00 -3.70
CA PHE A 154 11.21 -15.32 -3.96
C PHE A 154 11.28 -14.20 -5.01
N GLY A 155 12.41 -14.04 -5.71
CA GLY A 155 12.58 -13.01 -6.72
C GLY A 155 14.03 -12.65 -6.99
N THR A 156 14.25 -11.82 -8.01
CA THR A 156 15.59 -11.34 -8.45
C THR A 156 15.88 -9.90 -8.06
N TYR A 157 14.91 -9.24 -7.42
CA TYR A 157 15.01 -7.87 -6.93
C TYR A 157 14.54 -7.80 -5.49
N LEU A 158 15.14 -6.88 -4.74
CA LEU A 158 14.73 -6.50 -3.39
C LEU A 158 14.32 -5.02 -3.39
N LEU A 159 13.18 -4.70 -2.81
CA LEU A 159 12.95 -3.35 -2.31
C LEU A 159 13.54 -3.28 -0.90
N GLU A 160 14.54 -2.43 -0.71
CA GLU A 160 15.14 -2.16 0.59
C GLU A 160 14.65 -0.82 1.15
N MET A 161 14.64 -0.73 2.47
CA MET A 161 14.31 0.48 3.21
C MET A 161 15.35 0.76 4.30
N ASN A 162 15.59 2.04 4.59
CA ASN A 162 16.47 2.48 5.67
C ASN A 162 15.78 3.61 6.46
N LYS A 163 15.63 3.41 7.77
CA LYS A 163 14.95 4.35 8.69
C LYS A 163 15.93 5.00 9.69
N GLY A 164 17.22 4.94 9.41
CA GLY A 164 18.31 5.48 10.25
C GLY A 164 19.19 4.39 10.89
N ASP A 165 18.81 3.14 10.76
CA ASP A 165 19.41 1.95 11.36
C ASP A 165 20.07 1.01 10.32
N GLY A 166 20.23 1.51 9.08
CA GLY A 166 20.85 0.78 7.97
C GLY A 166 19.83 0.23 6.99
N TRP A 167 20.32 -0.29 5.86
CA TRP A 167 19.48 -0.88 4.82
C TRP A 167 18.95 -2.24 5.28
N GLN A 168 17.64 -2.43 5.16
CA GLN A 168 16.94 -3.65 5.48
C GLN A 168 16.03 -4.05 4.32
N THR A 169 15.94 -5.35 4.07
CA THR A 169 15.00 -5.90 3.09
C THR A 169 13.56 -5.60 3.50
N GLY A 170 12.81 -4.98 2.61
CA GLY A 170 11.36 -4.83 2.71
C GLY A 170 10.64 -6.03 2.10
N TYR A 171 10.87 -6.29 0.82
CA TYR A 171 10.35 -7.47 0.13
C TYR A 171 11.21 -7.86 -1.08
N ALA A 172 11.18 -9.15 -1.42
CA ALA A 172 11.67 -9.65 -2.71
C ALA A 172 10.55 -9.64 -3.74
N PHE A 173 10.87 -9.45 -5.02
CA PHE A 173 9.91 -9.48 -6.11
C PHE A 173 10.52 -9.94 -7.44
N SER A 174 9.64 -10.38 -8.35
CA SER A 174 9.96 -10.63 -9.76
C SER A 174 9.27 -9.60 -10.65
N LEU A 175 9.70 -9.51 -11.91
CA LEU A 175 9.10 -8.61 -12.91
C LEU A 175 7.98 -9.28 -13.72
N GLU A 176 7.57 -10.49 -13.33
CA GLU A 176 6.46 -11.19 -13.96
C GLU A 176 5.17 -10.41 -13.74
N GLU A 177 4.45 -10.14 -14.83
CA GLU A 177 3.15 -9.49 -14.78
C GLU A 177 2.14 -10.45 -14.16
N ILE A 178 1.38 -9.94 -13.19
CA ILE A 178 0.25 -10.65 -12.59
C ILE A 178 -1.05 -9.91 -12.91
N ASP A 179 -2.18 -10.62 -12.78
CA ASP A 179 -3.50 -10.06 -13.08
C ASP A 179 -4.46 -10.06 -11.87
N GLU A 180 -5.73 -9.72 -12.11
CA GLU A 180 -6.77 -9.69 -11.07
C GLU A 180 -7.01 -11.08 -10.42
N LYS A 181 -6.78 -12.18 -11.14
CA LYS A 181 -6.91 -13.54 -10.58
C LYS A 181 -5.79 -13.81 -9.60
N ASP A 182 -4.58 -13.32 -9.89
CA ASP A 182 -3.46 -13.38 -8.96
C ASP A 182 -3.73 -12.57 -7.70
N LEU A 183 -4.26 -11.34 -7.83
CA LEU A 183 -4.66 -10.54 -6.67
C LEU A 183 -5.71 -11.27 -5.83
N LYS A 184 -6.70 -11.89 -6.48
CA LYS A 184 -7.72 -12.71 -5.80
C LYS A 184 -7.10 -13.91 -5.07
N SER A 185 -6.13 -14.57 -5.68
CA SER A 185 -5.40 -15.70 -5.06
C SER A 185 -4.58 -15.25 -3.84
N MET A 186 -3.90 -14.10 -3.93
CA MET A 186 -3.19 -13.49 -2.79
C MET A 186 -4.15 -13.19 -1.63
N LYS A 187 -5.29 -12.56 -1.96
CA LYS A 187 -6.35 -12.26 -1.00
C LYS A 187 -6.85 -13.50 -0.29
N GLN A 188 -7.17 -14.56 -1.05
CA GLN A 188 -7.63 -15.83 -0.48
C GLN A 188 -6.58 -16.43 0.46
N THR A 189 -5.30 -16.45 0.04
CA THR A 189 -4.20 -16.94 0.87
C THR A 189 -4.09 -16.15 2.17
N ILE A 190 -4.20 -14.81 2.12
CA ILE A 190 -4.19 -13.96 3.31
C ILE A 190 -5.41 -14.21 4.22
N PHE A 191 -6.57 -14.50 3.64
CA PHE A 191 -7.81 -14.79 4.39
C PHE A 191 -7.73 -16.10 5.16
N GLU A 192 -7.14 -17.14 4.56
CA GLU A 192 -7.28 -18.52 5.00
C GLU A 192 -6.01 -19.07 5.66
N HIS A 193 -4.83 -18.72 5.16
CA HIS A 193 -3.60 -19.40 5.56
C HIS A 193 -3.29 -19.14 7.05
N GLU A 194 -2.92 -20.21 7.77
CA GLU A 194 -2.67 -20.16 9.22
C GLU A 194 -1.57 -19.19 9.64
N ARG A 195 -0.49 -19.09 8.84
CA ARG A 195 0.63 -18.14 9.02
C ARG A 195 0.31 -16.70 8.62
N SER A 196 -0.87 -16.40 8.07
CA SER A 196 -1.21 -15.02 7.70
C SER A 196 -1.29 -14.15 8.96
N PRO A 197 -0.56 -13.02 9.02
CA PRO A 197 -0.66 -12.12 10.16
C PRO A 197 -1.95 -11.30 10.14
N PHE A 198 -2.59 -11.16 8.97
CA PHE A 198 -3.73 -10.28 8.77
C PHE A 198 -5.09 -10.94 9.03
N ASN A 199 -5.14 -12.25 9.29
CA ASN A 199 -6.38 -12.95 9.68
C ASN A 199 -6.45 -13.25 11.19
N LYS A 200 -5.63 -12.59 12.02
CA LYS A 200 -5.54 -12.86 13.47
C LYS A 200 -6.17 -11.80 14.36
N ARG A 201 -5.86 -10.52 14.12
CA ARG A 201 -6.24 -9.40 14.97
C ARG A 201 -6.44 -8.14 14.16
N LEU A 202 -7.34 -7.27 14.61
CA LEU A 202 -7.61 -6.00 13.93
C LEU A 202 -6.37 -5.12 13.91
N LEU A 203 -6.08 -4.57 12.73
CA LEU A 203 -5.00 -3.64 12.46
C LEU A 203 -5.45 -2.65 11.40
N ALA A 204 -5.24 -1.37 11.67
CA ALA A 204 -5.26 -0.32 10.67
C ALA A 204 -4.04 0.60 10.85
N SER A 205 -3.51 1.11 9.75
CA SER A 205 -2.43 2.10 9.77
C SER A 205 -2.57 3.06 8.59
N LYS A 206 -2.23 4.33 8.80
CA LYS A 206 -2.36 5.36 7.76
C LYS A 206 -1.28 6.41 7.94
N ARG A 207 -0.70 6.88 6.85
CA ARG A 207 0.19 8.06 6.87
C ARG A 207 -0.66 9.32 7.02
N THR A 208 -0.12 10.36 7.61
CA THR A 208 -0.75 11.68 7.66
C THR A 208 0.28 12.73 7.24
N PRO A 209 -0.15 13.96 6.89
CA PRO A 209 0.79 15.04 6.61
C PRO A 209 1.74 15.35 7.77
N GLU A 210 1.33 15.06 9.00
CA GLU A 210 2.09 15.30 10.23
C GLU A 210 2.82 14.05 10.75
N GLY A 211 2.62 12.87 10.16
CA GLY A 211 3.21 11.63 10.65
C GLY A 211 2.48 10.36 10.21
N HIS A 212 2.03 9.56 11.18
CA HIS A 212 1.21 8.37 10.93
C HIS A 212 0.40 7.97 12.15
N MET A 213 -0.62 7.16 11.90
CA MET A 213 -1.48 6.55 12.91
C MET A 213 -1.46 5.03 12.78
N VAL A 214 -1.56 4.35 13.92
CA VAL A 214 -1.75 2.90 14.01
C VAL A 214 -2.88 2.62 14.98
N LEU A 215 -3.85 1.85 14.54
CA LEU A 215 -4.98 1.38 15.34
C LEU A 215 -4.90 -0.15 15.45
N SER A 216 -4.95 -0.64 16.67
CA SER A 216 -5.01 -2.05 17.01
C SER A 216 -6.22 -2.31 17.90
N GLU A 217 -6.51 -3.57 18.22
CA GLU A 217 -7.62 -3.93 19.12
C GLU A 217 -7.58 -3.30 20.52
N ARG A 218 -6.43 -2.75 20.94
CA ARG A 218 -6.21 -2.28 22.32
C ARG A 218 -5.64 -0.88 22.43
N ASN A 219 -5.11 -0.32 21.35
CA ASN A 219 -4.48 0.99 21.37
C ASN A 219 -4.67 1.70 20.03
N ILE A 220 -4.79 3.02 20.09
CA ILE A 220 -4.50 3.93 19.00
C ILE A 220 -3.19 4.64 19.31
N THR A 221 -2.30 4.71 18.32
CA THR A 221 -1.04 5.44 18.38
C THR A 221 -0.99 6.47 17.28
N ILE A 222 -0.76 7.72 17.64
CA ILE A 222 -0.57 8.85 16.71
C ILE A 222 0.87 9.30 16.89
N LYS A 223 1.69 9.13 15.85
CA LYS A 223 3.11 9.51 15.88
C LYS A 223 3.37 10.64 14.90
N LYS A 224 3.89 11.75 15.39
CA LYS A 224 4.26 12.94 14.62
C LYS A 224 5.68 12.84 14.06
N HIS A 225 5.99 13.65 13.06
CA HIS A 225 7.32 13.71 12.43
C HIS A 225 8.43 14.17 13.39
N ASP A 226 8.10 15.00 14.38
CA ASP A 226 9.03 15.46 15.41
C ASP A 226 9.40 14.39 16.44
N GLY A 227 8.85 13.18 16.31
CA GLY A 227 9.07 12.06 17.21
C GLY A 227 8.06 11.96 18.35
N THR A 228 7.20 12.97 18.54
CA THR A 228 6.12 12.94 19.54
C THR A 228 5.16 11.79 19.22
N ALA A 229 4.80 11.01 20.22
CA ALA A 229 3.84 9.92 20.09
C ALA A 229 2.80 9.99 21.20
N GLU A 230 1.53 10.01 20.79
CA GLU A 230 0.39 9.84 21.68
C GLU A 230 -0.10 8.41 21.55
N ASN A 231 -0.23 7.71 22.68
CA ASN A 231 -0.72 6.35 22.73
C ASN A 231 -1.86 6.27 23.74
N SER A 232 -3.04 5.92 23.25
CA SER A 232 -4.25 5.80 24.06
C SER A 232 -4.76 4.37 23.99
N ARG A 233 -5.06 3.79 25.15
CA ARG A 233 -5.77 2.51 25.22
C ARG A 233 -7.19 2.67 24.71
N ILE A 234 -7.67 1.64 24.05
CA ILE A 234 -9.06 1.52 23.62
C ILE A 234 -9.57 0.12 23.95
N ASP A 235 -10.87 -0.02 24.10
CA ASP A 235 -11.55 -1.30 24.11
C ASP A 235 -11.81 -1.77 22.67
N ARG A 236 -11.89 -3.09 22.48
CA ARG A 236 -12.16 -3.67 21.16
C ARG A 236 -13.47 -3.14 20.54
N SER A 237 -14.47 -2.84 21.37
CA SER A 237 -15.76 -2.28 20.93
C SER A 237 -15.64 -0.88 20.34
N GLU A 238 -14.58 -0.13 20.70
CA GLU A 238 -14.33 1.22 20.18
C GLU A 238 -13.59 1.21 18.83
N PHE A 239 -13.12 0.04 18.35
CA PHE A 239 -12.28 -0.02 17.16
C PHE A 239 -12.94 0.62 15.93
N GLU A 240 -14.20 0.28 15.64
CA GLU A 240 -14.90 0.84 14.47
C GLU A 240 -15.13 2.34 14.61
N GLU A 241 -15.48 2.83 15.80
CA GLU A 241 -15.62 4.26 16.06
C GLU A 241 -14.31 5.00 15.82
N LYS A 242 -13.20 4.51 16.38
CA LYS A 242 -11.87 5.11 16.20
C LYS A 242 -11.39 5.01 14.76
N PHE A 243 -11.70 3.91 14.08
CA PHE A 243 -11.38 3.76 12.66
C PHE A 243 -12.11 4.82 11.85
N THR A 244 -13.43 4.96 12.01
CA THR A 244 -14.21 5.97 11.28
C THR A 244 -13.76 7.39 11.61
N ALA A 245 -13.47 7.70 12.87
CA ALA A 245 -13.09 9.06 13.28
C ALA A 245 -11.69 9.50 12.80
N HIS A 246 -10.75 8.56 12.61
CA HIS A 246 -9.35 8.91 12.34
C HIS A 246 -8.84 8.42 10.97
N PHE A 247 -9.39 7.33 10.43
CA PHE A 247 -8.86 6.67 9.24
C PHE A 247 -9.65 6.98 7.97
N ILE A 248 -10.89 7.43 8.07
CA ILE A 248 -11.79 7.77 6.95
C ILE A 248 -12.07 9.27 6.93
#